data_AF-A0A1I1X1M7-F1
#
_entry.id   AF-A0A1I1X1M7-F1
#
_cell.length_a   1.000
_cell.length_b   1.000
_cell.length_c   1.000
_cell.angle_alpha   90.00
_cell.angle_beta   90.00
_cell.angle_gamma   90.00
#
_symmetry.space_group_name_H-M   'P 1'
#
loop_
_entity.id
_entity.type
_entity.pdbx_description
1 polymer ?
#
loop_
_entity_poly.entity_id
_entity_poly.type
_entity_poly.pdbx_seq_one_letter_code
_entity_poly.pdbx_strand_id
1 'polypeptide(L)' 'MDGKGIVINNTFIDCFCRNIKYGEIYPQPSDDGLKLYDKIKEHMMFYMWKEDISL' A
#
# COMPACT_ATOMS: atom_id res chain seq x y z
N MET A 1 2.29 -18.19 -14.64
CA MET A 1 2.88 -17.73 -15.92
C MET A 1 4.36 -17.49 -15.65
N ASP A 2 5.22 -18.26 -16.32
CA ASP A 2 6.62 -18.50 -15.93
C ASP A 2 7.51 -17.26 -15.94
N GLY A 3 8.07 -16.96 -14.77
CA GLY A 3 8.90 -15.79 -14.53
C GLY A 3 8.88 -15.44 -13.05
N LYS A 4 9.81 -16.02 -12.27
CA LYS A 4 9.89 -15.84 -10.80
C LYS A 4 9.73 -14.37 -10.36
N GLY A 5 10.24 -13.40 -11.13
CA GLY A 5 10.10 -11.96 -10.84
C GLY A 5 8.68 -11.39 -11.00
N ILE A 6 7.88 -11.87 -11.97
CA ILE A 6 6.49 -11.42 -12.15
C ILE A 6 5.62 -11.94 -10.99
N VAL A 7 5.88 -13.17 -10.54
CA VAL A 7 5.17 -13.77 -9.40
C VAL A 7 5.51 -13.05 -8.09
N ILE A 8 6.77 -12.66 -7.89
CA ILE A 8 7.18 -11.88 -6.70
C ILE A 8 6.53 -10.50 -6.73
N ASN A 9 6.53 -9.80 -7.87
CA ASN A 9 5.88 -8.49 -7.99
C ASN A 9 4.36 -8.58 -7.80
N ASN A 10 3.69 -9.59 -8.37
CA ASN A 10 2.25 -9.80 -8.14
C ASN A 10 1.97 -10.13 -6.67
N THR A 11 2.77 -10.99 -6.04
CA THR A 11 2.60 -11.33 -4.62
C THR A 11 2.84 -10.11 -3.73
N PHE A 12 3.80 -9.25 -4.09
CA PHE A 12 4.06 -7.99 -3.39
C PHE A 12 2.88 -7.02 -3.53
N ILE A 13 2.35 -6.84 -4.73
CA ILE A 13 1.18 -5.97 -4.98
C ILE A 13 -0.04 -6.50 -4.21
N ASP A 14 -0.30 -7.81 -4.25
CA ASP A 14 -1.40 -8.43 -3.49
C ASP A 14 -1.22 -8.23 -1.98
N CYS A 15 -0.01 -8.45 -1.46
CA CYS A 15 0.30 -8.27 -0.04
C CYS A 15 0.18 -6.80 0.40
N PHE A 16 0.64 -5.86 -0.44
CA PHE A 16 0.53 -4.43 -0.22
C PHE A 16 -0.93 -3.98 -0.20
N CYS A 17 -1.71 -4.36 -1.21
CA CYS A 17 -3.14 -4.06 -1.26
C CYS A 17 -3.90 -4.69 -0.09
N ARG A 18 -3.51 -5.89 0.34
CA ARG A 18 -4.09 -6.55 1.52
C ARG A 18 -3.76 -5.78 2.80
N ASN A 19 -2.50 -5.38 3.00
CA ASN A 19 -2.10 -4.59 4.16
C ASN A 19 -2.88 -3.28 4.27
N ILE A 20 -2.99 -2.53 3.18
CA ILE A 20 -3.74 -1.26 3.17
C ILE A 20 -5.22 -1.50 3.46
N LYS A 21 -5.84 -2.51 2.83
CA LYS A 21 -7.27 -2.81 3.06
C LYS A 21 -7.56 -3.15 4.51
N TYR A 22 -6.78 -4.04 5.11
CA TYR A 22 -7.03 -4.51 6.47
C TYR A 22 -6.50 -3.59 7.57
N GLY A 23 -5.44 -2.82 7.31
CA GLY A 23 -4.81 -1.93 8.28
C GLY A 23 -5.40 -0.52 8.32
N GLU A 24 -5.84 0.01 7.16
CA GLU A 24 -6.24 1.42 7.03
C GLU A 24 -7.71 1.59 6.61
N ILE A 25 -8.18 0.78 5.64
CA ILE A 25 -9.49 1.01 5.01
C ILE A 25 -10.64 0.36 5.80
N TYR A 26 -10.51 -0.91 6.20
CA TYR A 26 -11.57 -1.59 6.97
C TYR A 26 -11.75 -1.08 8.41
N PRO A 27 -10.69 -0.67 9.13
CA PRO A 27 -10.86 -0.11 10.48
C PRO A 27 -11.49 1.28 10.47
N GLN A 28 -11.27 2.06 9.41
CA GLN A 28 -11.83 3.40 9.24
C GLN A 28 -12.38 3.57 7.82
N PRO A 29 -13.61 3.08 7.56
CA PRO A 29 -14.23 3.26 6.26
C PRO A 29 -14.31 4.75 5.95
N SER A 30 -13.72 5.16 4.82
CA SER A 30 -13.85 6.54 4.36
C SER A 30 -15.19 6.68 3.65
N ASP A 31 -16.00 7.63 4.10
CA ASP A 31 -17.30 7.96 3.48
C ASP A 31 -17.15 8.55 2.07
N ASP A 32 -15.94 9.00 1.69
CA ASP A 32 -15.69 9.73 0.45
C ASP A 32 -14.41 9.22 -0.25
N GLY A 33 -14.47 9.08 -1.58
CA GLY A 33 -13.37 8.56 -2.39
C GLY A 33 -12.13 9.46 -2.39
N LEU A 34 -12.30 10.76 -2.18
CA LEU A 34 -11.21 11.74 -2.04
C LEU A 34 -10.38 11.50 -0.77
N LYS A 35 -11.04 11.24 0.36
CA LYS A 35 -10.38 10.94 1.63
C LYS A 35 -9.61 9.62 1.57
N LEU A 36 -10.14 8.64 0.84
CA LEU A 36 -9.47 7.36 0.63
C LEU A 36 -8.17 7.54 -0.17
N TYR A 37 -8.19 8.38 -1.21
CA TYR A 37 -7.00 8.68 -2.01
C TYR A 37 -5.92 9.37 -1.17
N ASP A 38 -6.28 10.37 -0.37
CA ASP A 38 -5.32 11.08 0.49
C ASP A 38 -4.70 10.15 1.53
N LYS A 39 -5.48 9.26 2.18
CA LYS A 39 -4.94 8.26 3.11
C LYS A 39 -3.92 7.32 2.45
N ILE A 40 -4.22 6.83 1.24
CA ILE A 40 -3.29 5.95 0.51
C ILE A 40 -2.01 6.70 0.14
N LYS A 41 -2.13 7.97 -0.26
CA LYS A 41 -1.01 8.84 -0.60
C LYS A 41 -0.11 9.10 0.62
N GLU A 42 -0.69 9.40 1.78
CA GLU A 42 0.06 9.54 3.04
C GLU A 42 0.76 8.25 3.43
N HIS A 43 0.08 7.10 3.30
CA HIS A 43 0.67 5.79 3.60
C HIS A 43 1.85 5.46 2.67
N MET A 44 1.76 5.80 1.37
CA MET A 44 2.89 5.66 0.43
C MET A 44 4.03 6.61 0.79
N MET A 45 3.73 7.87 1.12
CA MET A 45 4.75 8.84 1.54
C MET A 45 5.48 8.39 2.80
N PHE A 46 4.78 7.81 3.79
CA PHE A 46 5.39 7.27 4.99
C PHE A 46 6.39 6.14 4.70
N TYR A 47 6.08 5.24 3.77
CA TYR A 47 7.01 4.18 3.35
C TYR A 47 8.21 4.73 2.57
N MET A 48 7.99 5.68 1.65
CA MET A 48 9.07 6.30 0.86
C MET A 48 10.03 7.12 1.75
N TRP A 49 9.52 7.93 2.69
CA TRP A 49 10.37 8.72 3.59
C TRP A 49 11.15 7.87 4.59
N LYS A 50 10.69 6.66 4.90
CA LYS A 50 11.40 5.75 5.79
C LYS A 50 12.69 5.21 5.17
N GLU A 51 12.74 5.07 3.84
CA GLU A 51 13.94 4.62 3.12
C GLU A 51 15.00 5.72 3.02
N ASP A 52 14.61 7.01 2.97
CA ASP A 52 15.56 8.13 2.90
C ASP A 52 16.28 8.44 4.23
N ILE A 53 15.68 8.13 5.38
CA ILE A 53 16.27 8.39 6.71
C ILE A 53 17.21 7.24 7.16
N SER A 54 17.27 6.14 6.41
CA SER A 54 18.12 4.98 6.72
C SER A 54 19.41 4.88 5.89
N LEU A 55 19.80 5.96 5.20
CA LEU A 55 21.08 6.12 4.49
C LEU A 55 22.05 7.07 5.22
#